data_AF-A0A0E0GZR0-F1
#
_entry.id   AF-A0A0E0GZR0-F1
#
_cell.length_a   1.000
_cell.length_b   1.000
_cell.length_c   1.000
_cell.angle_alpha   90.00
_cell.angle_beta   90.00
_cell.angle_gamma   90.00
#
_symmetry.space_group_name_H-M   'P 1'
#
loop_
_entity.id
_entity.type
_entity.pdbx_description
1 polymer ?
#
loop_
_entity_poly.entity_id
_entity_poly.type
_entity_poly.pdbx_seq_one_letter_code
_entity_poly.pdbx_strand_id
1 'polypeptide(L)'
;MSFHKIAAVALVLWLGVASSMARLPAVGALPPAPSSNCQRKCGDVYIPYPFGIGDDQSSPDHCAWAAGFYVSCKGNAPFVANVELLNISLQGQARVMNSISSYCYCKPKGPISANKAPPAPVLGGGTGNPKLDDPGNIMKSSGWFLDLTNCPYRFSDSQNKFTVIGCRMLAYISDEDDVGRYMSGCVSVCVGGNVSNAMNGFCSGIGCCQTAIPTDLQYYKVLFDPRMNTTGIYNETPCSYAVLMDSSSFTFSTSYLTSTAFNNSYGRRRRGQVPLVLDWAIRDASSCEEAKKHIDSYACVSNNSICLDSRNGPGYFCNCSKGYRGNPYLQGLDGCIDINECNEESNYPCYGVCKNTPGGFNCSCHPGFQGIATIQGGCQKEPVGTLTLRAKLAIGKDIF
;
A
#
# COMPACT_ATOMS: atom_id res chain seq x y z
N MET A 1 -69.34 39.48 62.64
CA MET A 1 -68.42 39.59 63.79
C MET A 1 -68.48 38.26 64.54
N SER A 2 -67.45 37.56 64.96
CA SER A 2 -65.99 37.68 64.89
C SER A 2 -65.47 36.57 65.83
N PHE A 3 -64.81 35.53 65.27
CA PHE A 3 -63.76 34.68 65.90
C PHE A 3 -64.18 33.70 67.04
N HIS A 4 -63.82 32.40 67.13
CA HIS A 4 -62.51 31.72 67.06
C HIS A 4 -62.61 30.16 66.88
N LYS A 5 -61.71 29.61 66.01
CA LYS A 5 -60.82 28.40 66.10
C LYS A 5 -61.45 27.01 66.43
N ILE A 6 -61.08 25.88 65.80
CA ILE A 6 -59.76 25.19 65.83
C ILE A 6 -59.62 24.14 64.67
N ALA A 7 -58.42 24.14 64.08
CA ALA A 7 -57.60 23.12 63.39
C ALA A 7 -58.20 21.87 62.70
N ALA A 8 -57.82 21.69 61.42
CA ALA A 8 -57.61 20.39 60.79
C ALA A 8 -56.37 20.43 59.88
N VAL A 9 -55.55 19.39 60.00
CA VAL A 9 -54.26 19.16 59.33
C VAL A 9 -54.49 18.84 57.84
N ALA A 10 -53.71 19.45 56.95
CA ALA A 10 -53.66 19.06 55.53
C ALA A 10 -52.20 18.97 55.04
N LEU A 11 -51.82 17.77 54.61
CA LEU A 11 -50.60 17.46 53.87
C LEU A 11 -50.51 18.31 52.60
N VAL A 12 -49.34 18.91 52.35
CA VAL A 12 -49.00 19.48 51.04
C VAL A 12 -47.92 18.61 50.41
N LEU A 13 -48.33 17.75 49.47
CA LEU A 13 -47.47 17.09 48.49
C LEU A 13 -47.21 18.09 47.35
N TRP A 14 -45.98 18.58 47.23
CA TRP A 14 -45.54 19.36 46.07
C TRP A 14 -45.22 18.42 44.91
N LEU A 15 -45.96 18.57 43.81
CA LEU A 15 -45.65 17.97 42.51
C LEU A 15 -44.43 18.70 41.90
N GLY A 16 -43.26 18.04 41.92
CA GLY A 16 -42.12 18.42 41.09
C GLY A 16 -42.20 17.74 39.73
N VAL A 17 -42.73 18.43 38.72
CA VAL A 17 -42.56 18.01 37.31
C VAL A 17 -41.24 18.59 36.83
N ALA A 18 -40.16 17.82 36.95
CA ALA A 18 -38.90 18.12 36.28
C ALA A 18 -39.06 17.79 34.79
N SER A 19 -39.07 18.82 33.93
CA SER A 19 -39.01 18.65 32.48
C SER A 19 -37.66 18.04 32.09
N SER A 20 -37.65 16.73 31.86
CA SER A 20 -36.55 16.02 31.21
C SER A 20 -36.53 16.38 29.73
N MET A 21 -35.80 17.45 29.37
CA MET A 21 -35.35 17.61 27.99
C MET A 21 -34.37 16.47 27.69
N ALA A 22 -34.81 15.50 26.90
CA ALA A 22 -33.93 14.51 26.31
C ALA A 22 -32.85 15.27 25.51
N ARG A 23 -31.60 15.21 25.97
CA ARG A 23 -30.46 15.64 25.16
C ARG A 23 -30.42 14.72 23.95
N LEU A 24 -30.67 15.27 22.76
CA LEU A 24 -30.31 14.62 21.51
C LEU A 24 -28.81 14.26 21.59
N PRO A 25 -28.40 13.04 21.20
CA PRO A 25 -26.99 12.74 21.09
C PRO A 25 -26.36 13.76 20.16
N ALA A 26 -25.22 14.33 20.57
CA ALA A 26 -24.42 15.17 19.68
C ALA A 26 -24.12 14.32 18.43
N VAL A 27 -24.63 14.74 17.28
CA VAL A 27 -24.21 14.18 16.00
C VAL A 27 -22.73 14.54 15.88
N GLY A 28 -21.85 13.53 15.90
CA GLY A 28 -20.42 13.74 15.71
C GLY A 28 -20.20 14.54 14.43
N ALA A 29 -19.42 15.62 14.53
CA ALA A 29 -19.05 16.41 13.37
C ALA A 29 -18.12 15.58 12.47
N LEU A 30 -18.32 15.68 11.16
CA LEU A 30 -17.45 14.99 10.20
C LEU A 30 -16.01 15.55 10.25
N PRO A 31 -15.02 14.74 9.85
CA PRO A 31 -13.63 15.19 9.74
C PRO A 31 -13.49 16.44 8.85
N PRO A 32 -12.60 17.39 9.21
CA PRO A 32 -12.37 18.59 8.40
C PRO A 32 -11.74 18.23 7.05
N ALA A 33 -12.15 18.97 6.00
CA ALA A 33 -11.54 18.86 4.68
C ALA A 33 -10.12 19.46 4.67
N PRO A 34 -9.20 18.95 3.82
CA PRO A 34 -7.87 19.53 3.71
C PRO A 34 -7.91 20.93 3.08
N SER A 35 -6.95 21.79 3.45
CA SER A 35 -6.78 23.12 2.85
C SER A 35 -6.54 23.04 1.35
N SER A 36 -7.08 24.00 0.59
CA SER A 36 -6.83 24.13 -0.84
C SER A 36 -5.39 24.55 -1.17
N ASN A 37 -4.65 25.07 -0.19
CA ASN A 37 -3.25 25.50 -0.33
C ASN A 37 -2.25 24.32 -0.29
N CYS A 38 -2.73 23.10 -0.01
CA CYS A 38 -1.87 21.94 0.12
C CYS A 38 -1.18 21.59 -1.20
N GLN A 39 0.16 21.58 -1.19
CA GLN A 39 0.95 21.07 -2.29
C GLN A 39 0.68 19.58 -2.51
N ARG A 40 0.33 19.19 -3.75
CA ARG A 40 0.00 17.81 -4.12
C ARG A 40 1.02 17.12 -5.01
N LYS A 41 2.13 17.78 -5.35
CA LYS A 41 3.20 17.17 -6.17
C LYS A 41 4.56 17.40 -5.53
N CYS A 42 5.37 16.34 -5.47
CA CYS A 42 6.77 16.40 -5.08
C CYS A 42 7.59 15.75 -6.20
N GLY A 43 8.28 16.57 -7.00
CA GLY A 43 8.87 16.12 -8.26
C GLY A 43 7.79 15.58 -9.20
N ASP A 44 7.97 14.35 -9.68
CA ASP A 44 7.08 13.68 -10.63
C ASP A 44 5.93 12.91 -9.95
N VAL A 45 5.90 12.86 -8.62
CA VAL A 45 4.94 12.06 -7.86
C VAL A 45 3.78 12.92 -7.37
N TYR A 46 2.56 12.51 -7.69
CA TYR A 46 1.33 13.09 -7.16
C TYR A 46 0.96 12.44 -5.82
N ILE A 47 0.65 13.26 -4.82
CA ILE A 47 0.33 12.87 -3.45
C ILE A 47 -1.15 13.22 -3.17
N PRO A 48 -2.08 12.28 -3.35
CA PRO A 48 -3.51 12.50 -3.11
C PRO A 48 -3.82 12.48 -1.60
N TYR A 49 -4.83 13.23 -1.18
CA TYR A 49 -5.43 13.03 0.15
C TYR A 49 -5.97 11.58 0.26
N PRO A 50 -5.75 10.82 1.34
CA PRO A 50 -5.45 11.24 2.72
C PRO A 50 -3.98 11.56 3.00
N PHE A 51 -3.09 11.42 2.01
CA PHE A 51 -1.68 11.80 2.12
C PHE A 51 -1.47 13.29 1.90
N GLY A 52 -0.44 13.83 2.53
CA GLY A 52 -0.09 15.25 2.42
C GLY A 52 1.41 15.47 2.46
N ILE A 53 1.89 16.47 1.73
CA ILE A 53 3.27 16.93 1.85
C ILE A 53 3.38 17.81 3.09
N GLY A 54 4.33 17.50 3.97
CA GLY A 54 4.53 18.20 5.23
C GLY A 54 5.30 17.38 6.25
N ASP A 55 5.45 17.94 7.44
CA ASP A 55 6.32 17.44 8.49
C ASP A 55 5.61 17.16 9.82
N ASP A 56 4.43 17.73 10.10
CA ASP A 56 3.69 17.47 11.36
C ASP A 56 2.25 18.07 11.36
N GLN A 57 1.38 17.55 12.25
CA GLN A 57 0.05 18.04 12.63
C GLN A 57 -0.01 19.51 13.06
N SER A 58 1.14 20.15 13.31
CA SER A 58 1.25 21.56 13.64
C SER A 58 1.02 22.50 12.44
N SER A 59 0.93 21.96 11.22
CA SER A 59 0.48 22.73 10.06
C SER A 59 -1.03 22.97 10.13
N PRO A 60 -1.51 24.24 10.15
CA PRO A 60 -2.94 24.57 10.20
C PRO A 60 -3.70 24.15 8.94
N ASP A 61 -2.99 23.76 7.88
CA ASP A 61 -3.56 23.45 6.57
C ASP A 61 -4.12 22.02 6.46
N HIS A 62 -3.91 21.15 7.47
CA HIS A 62 -4.45 19.77 7.51
C HIS A 62 -4.27 19.00 6.19
N CYS A 63 -3.07 19.03 5.61
CA CYS A 63 -2.83 18.48 4.27
C CYS A 63 -2.86 16.95 4.19
N ALA A 64 -2.71 16.27 5.33
CA ALA A 64 -2.80 14.83 5.50
C ALA A 64 -3.87 14.50 6.55
N TRP A 65 -4.45 13.30 6.43
CA TRP A 65 -5.48 12.78 7.34
C TRP A 65 -4.98 12.66 8.79
N ALA A 66 -3.76 12.15 8.97
CA ALA A 66 -3.13 11.97 10.26
C ALA A 66 -1.60 12.01 10.13
N ALA A 67 -0.89 12.04 11.26
CA ALA A 67 0.57 12.17 11.30
C ALA A 67 1.29 11.11 10.42
N GLY A 68 0.84 9.86 10.44
CA GLY A 68 1.42 8.78 9.63
C GLY A 68 1.21 8.91 8.12
N PHE A 69 0.34 9.81 7.66
CA PHE A 69 0.04 10.04 6.23
C PHE A 69 0.87 11.17 5.61
N TYR A 70 1.77 11.80 6.38
CA TYR A 70 2.68 12.80 5.83
C TYR A 70 3.77 12.18 4.96
N VAL A 71 4.08 12.88 3.89
CA VAL A 71 5.15 12.59 2.95
C VAL A 71 6.17 13.72 3.02
N SER A 72 7.41 13.38 3.36
CA SER A 72 8.49 14.36 3.40
C SER A 72 9.01 14.61 1.98
N CYS A 73 8.99 15.86 1.52
CA CYS A 73 9.52 16.22 0.21
C CYS A 73 10.91 16.86 0.37
N LYS A 74 11.98 16.11 0.04
CA LYS A 74 13.36 16.59 0.13
C LYS A 74 13.87 16.93 -1.27
N GLY A 75 13.89 18.22 -1.61
CA GLY A 75 14.10 18.66 -2.99
C GLY A 75 12.94 18.22 -3.87
N ASN A 76 13.23 17.43 -4.92
CA ASN A 76 12.21 16.86 -5.82
C ASN A 76 11.95 15.36 -5.58
N ALA A 77 12.35 14.83 -4.43
CA ALA A 77 12.18 13.42 -4.07
C ALA A 77 11.25 13.29 -2.85
N PRO A 78 10.11 12.60 -2.98
CA PRO A 78 9.22 12.32 -1.86
C PRO A 78 9.71 11.11 -1.05
N PHE A 79 9.46 11.14 0.25
CA PHE A 79 9.85 10.09 1.18
C PHE A 79 8.71 9.76 2.14
N VAL A 80 8.51 8.46 2.37
CA VAL A 80 7.72 7.94 3.48
C VAL A 80 8.67 7.25 4.45
N ALA A 81 8.58 7.57 5.73
CA ALA A 81 9.63 7.26 6.71
C ALA A 81 11.02 7.68 6.18
N ASN A 82 11.92 6.72 5.91
CA ASN A 82 13.27 6.93 5.40
C ASN A 82 13.49 6.40 3.97
N VAL A 83 12.44 6.02 3.24
CA VAL A 83 12.51 5.46 1.87
C VAL A 83 11.85 6.35 0.84
N GLU A 84 12.44 6.41 -0.36
CA GLU A 84 11.93 7.24 -1.47
C GLU A 84 10.63 6.63 -2.00
N LEU A 85 9.58 7.46 -2.10
CA LEU A 85 8.28 7.09 -2.64
C LEU A 85 8.29 7.22 -4.17
N LEU A 86 7.92 6.14 -4.87
CA LEU A 86 7.83 6.12 -6.33
C LEU A 86 6.43 6.50 -6.82
N ASN A 87 5.41 5.92 -6.20
CA ASN A 87 4.01 6.27 -6.44
C ASN A 87 3.13 5.84 -5.27
N ILE A 88 1.94 6.42 -5.20
CA ILE A 88 0.93 6.06 -4.22
C ILE A 88 -0.46 6.08 -4.88
N SER A 89 -1.29 5.12 -4.49
CA SER A 89 -2.59 4.86 -5.08
C SER A 89 -3.65 4.86 -3.99
N LEU A 90 -4.85 5.38 -4.32
CA LEU A 90 -6.01 5.37 -3.42
C LEU A 90 -6.60 3.96 -3.22
N GLN A 91 -6.15 2.98 -4.01
CA GLN A 91 -6.55 1.57 -3.94
C GLN A 91 -5.74 0.77 -2.91
N GLY A 92 -5.12 1.43 -1.92
CA GLY A 92 -4.46 0.77 -0.79
C GLY A 92 -3.01 0.36 -1.02
N GLN A 93 -2.33 0.87 -2.06
CA GLN A 93 -0.93 0.52 -2.35
C GLN A 93 -0.03 1.73 -2.57
N ALA A 94 1.23 1.60 -2.17
CA ALA A 94 2.32 2.53 -2.45
C ALA A 94 3.56 1.75 -2.90
N ARG A 95 4.38 2.33 -3.79
CA ARG A 95 5.69 1.75 -4.15
C ARG A 95 6.81 2.64 -3.68
N VAL A 96 7.84 2.04 -3.11
CA VAL A 96 9.01 2.74 -2.55
C VAL A 96 10.32 2.10 -3.03
N MET A 97 11.43 2.82 -2.87
CA MET A 97 12.78 2.29 -3.09
C MET A 97 13.34 1.72 -1.78
N ASN A 98 13.59 0.42 -1.76
CA ASN A 98 14.13 -0.31 -0.64
C ASN A 98 15.62 -0.61 -0.82
N SER A 99 16.41 -0.59 0.24
CA SER A 99 17.87 -0.81 0.15
C SER A 99 18.23 -2.29 0.11
N ILE A 100 19.22 -2.65 -0.71
CA ILE A 100 19.77 -4.00 -0.79
C ILE A 100 20.74 -4.22 0.37
N SER A 101 20.57 -5.31 1.13
CA SER A 101 21.62 -5.78 2.06
C SER A 101 22.67 -6.56 1.29
N SER A 102 23.93 -6.38 1.64
CA SER A 102 25.05 -7.01 0.94
C SER A 102 26.06 -7.65 1.89
N TYR A 103 26.65 -8.75 1.44
CA TYR A 103 27.75 -9.44 2.08
C TYR A 103 28.86 -9.63 1.05
N CYS A 104 29.89 -8.78 1.10
CA CYS A 104 30.89 -8.67 0.03
C CYS A 104 32.32 -8.73 0.58
N TYR A 105 33.23 -9.28 -0.23
CA TYR A 105 34.66 -9.14 0.01
C TYR A 105 35.17 -7.81 -0.54
N CYS A 106 35.82 -7.04 0.32
CA CYS A 106 36.51 -5.82 -0.10
C CYS A 106 37.98 -6.14 -0.35
N LYS A 107 38.48 -5.85 -1.57
CA LYS A 107 39.92 -5.79 -1.81
C LYS A 107 40.47 -4.51 -1.16
N PRO A 108 41.61 -4.57 -0.45
CA PRO A 108 42.19 -3.39 0.17
C PRO A 108 42.69 -2.45 -0.94
N LYS A 109 42.34 -1.17 -0.86
CA LYS A 109 42.86 -0.14 -1.75
C LYS A 109 44.23 0.29 -1.25
N GLY A 110 45.30 -0.28 -1.80
CA GLY A 110 46.68 0.16 -1.61
C GLY A 110 47.58 -0.85 -0.89
N PRO A 111 48.91 -0.66 -0.92
CA PRO A 111 49.86 -1.54 -0.25
C PRO A 111 49.63 -1.52 1.26
N ILE A 112 49.46 -2.71 1.83
CA ILE A 112 49.34 -2.92 3.27
C ILE A 112 50.66 -2.47 3.90
N SER A 113 50.64 -1.36 4.65
CA SER A 113 51.77 -1.03 5.52
C SER A 113 51.76 -2.03 6.67
N ALA A 114 52.78 -2.89 6.72
CA ALA A 114 52.87 -4.07 7.58
C ALA A 114 52.86 -3.80 9.11
N ASN A 115 52.62 -2.56 9.56
CA ASN A 115 52.85 -2.14 10.95
C ASN A 115 51.62 -1.57 11.67
N LYS A 116 50.39 -1.88 11.23
CA LYS A 116 49.20 -1.52 12.02
C LYS A 116 48.24 -2.69 12.09
N ALA A 117 48.40 -3.52 13.12
CA ALA A 117 47.39 -4.50 13.50
C ALA A 117 46.05 -3.77 13.70
N PRO A 118 44.94 -4.24 13.09
CA PRO A 118 43.63 -3.72 13.42
C PRO A 118 43.32 -3.99 14.90
N PRO A 119 42.58 -3.09 15.59
CA PRO A 119 42.13 -3.38 16.95
C PRO A 119 41.23 -4.61 16.94
N ALA A 120 41.45 -5.51 17.91
CA ALA A 120 40.65 -6.71 18.09
C ALA A 120 39.15 -6.37 18.22
N PRO A 121 38.23 -7.17 17.63
CA PRO A 121 36.82 -7.06 17.97
C PRO A 121 36.64 -7.52 19.41
N VAL A 122 36.10 -6.62 20.24
CA VAL A 122 35.56 -7.00 21.55
C VAL A 122 34.26 -7.74 21.27
N LEU A 123 34.21 -9.05 21.50
CA LEU A 123 32.97 -9.77 21.84
C LEU A 123 33.34 -11.10 22.53
N GLY A 124 32.71 -11.31 23.68
CA GLY A 124 33.08 -12.33 24.66
C GLY A 124 32.90 -13.78 24.22
N GLY A 125 33.67 -14.64 24.88
CA GLY A 125 33.26 -16.00 25.25
C GLY A 125 33.10 -17.01 24.12
N GLY A 126 34.19 -17.36 23.44
CA GLY A 126 34.26 -18.55 22.60
C GLY A 126 35.71 -18.93 22.32
N THR A 127 36.23 -19.95 22.99
CA THR A 127 37.58 -20.48 22.77
C THR A 127 37.63 -21.24 21.45
N GLY A 128 37.96 -20.52 20.38
CA GLY A 128 38.36 -21.06 19.10
C GLY A 128 39.10 -19.97 18.35
N ASN A 129 40.43 -20.04 18.31
CA ASN A 129 41.24 -19.10 17.53
C ASN A 129 40.81 -19.16 16.06
N PRO A 130 40.34 -18.05 15.44
CA PRO A 130 40.21 -17.99 14.00
C PRO A 130 41.61 -18.07 13.41
N LYS A 131 41.84 -19.02 12.49
CA LYS A 131 43.02 -18.98 11.64
C LYS A 131 42.99 -17.65 10.87
N LEU A 132 44.13 -16.97 10.88
CA LEU A 132 44.37 -15.74 10.15
C LEU A 132 44.49 -16.08 8.66
N ASP A 133 43.35 -16.26 8.01
CA ASP A 133 43.30 -16.54 6.58
C ASP A 133 43.39 -15.20 5.82
N ASP A 134 44.54 -14.99 5.16
CA ASP A 134 44.85 -13.97 4.15
C ASP A 134 44.82 -12.47 4.57
N PRO A 135 45.96 -11.74 4.64
CA PRO A 135 46.03 -10.36 5.12
C PRO A 135 45.32 -9.28 4.26
N GLY A 136 44.61 -9.66 3.19
CA GLY A 136 44.08 -8.72 2.21
C GLY A 136 42.58 -8.48 2.27
N ASN A 137 41.76 -9.53 2.29
CA ASN A 137 40.34 -9.41 1.96
C ASN A 137 39.46 -9.48 3.22
N ILE A 138 38.93 -8.33 3.64
CA ILE A 138 37.98 -8.26 4.75
C ILE A 138 36.57 -8.43 4.20
N MET A 139 35.82 -9.36 4.79
CA MET A 139 34.40 -9.54 4.51
C MET A 139 33.59 -8.47 5.23
N LYS A 140 32.81 -7.69 4.49
CA LYS A 140 31.99 -6.60 5.04
C LYS A 140 30.51 -6.90 4.82
N SER A 141 29.75 -6.94 5.91
CA SER A 141 28.29 -6.94 5.88
C SER A 141 27.75 -5.51 5.89
N SER A 142 26.69 -5.29 5.13
CA SER A 142 25.84 -4.11 5.20
C SER A 142 24.40 -4.60 5.31
N GLY A 143 23.87 -4.60 6.53
CA GLY A 143 22.47 -4.93 6.79
C GLY A 143 21.55 -3.73 6.60
N TRP A 144 20.32 -3.99 6.20
CA TRP A 144 19.25 -3.01 6.10
C TRP A 144 18.10 -3.42 7.01
N PHE A 145 17.44 -2.42 7.60
CA PHE A 145 16.17 -2.57 8.29
C PHE A 145 15.23 -1.44 7.86
N LEU A 146 13.93 -1.71 7.91
CA LEU A 146 12.90 -0.72 7.62
C LEU A 146 11.79 -0.86 8.65
N ASP A 147 11.51 0.26 9.33
CA ASP A 147 10.51 0.36 10.39
C ASP A 147 9.35 1.25 9.93
N LEU A 148 8.16 0.66 9.90
CA LEU A 148 6.88 1.31 9.56
C LEU A 148 5.85 1.17 10.70
N THR A 149 6.28 0.84 11.92
CA THR A 149 5.40 0.50 13.05
C THR A 149 4.41 1.62 13.40
N ASN A 150 4.84 2.88 13.26
CA ASN A 150 3.98 4.05 13.53
C ASN A 150 3.35 4.64 12.26
N CYS A 151 3.33 3.89 11.16
CA CYS A 151 2.83 4.35 9.88
C CYS A 151 1.60 3.52 9.43
N PRO A 152 0.76 4.05 8.53
CA PRO A 152 -0.39 3.32 7.98
C PRO A 152 0.00 2.14 7.08
N TYR A 153 1.30 1.99 6.79
CA TYR A 153 1.85 1.03 5.84
C TYR A 153 2.16 -0.34 6.45
N ARG A 154 2.12 -1.38 5.62
CA ARG A 154 2.58 -2.75 5.86
C ARG A 154 3.32 -3.24 4.62
N PHE A 155 4.25 -4.18 4.79
CA PHE A 155 4.89 -4.81 3.65
C PHE A 155 3.89 -5.72 2.94
N SER A 156 3.71 -5.55 1.63
CA SER A 156 2.76 -6.37 0.86
C SER A 156 3.26 -7.82 0.77
N ASP A 157 2.55 -8.74 1.41
CA ASP A 157 2.85 -10.17 1.45
C ASP A 157 2.62 -10.85 0.10
N SER A 158 1.61 -10.37 -0.63
CA SER A 158 1.21 -10.92 -1.93
C SER A 158 2.11 -10.47 -3.09
N GLN A 159 2.77 -9.31 -2.98
CA GLN A 159 3.58 -8.74 -4.05
C GLN A 159 5.08 -8.84 -3.81
N ASN A 160 5.52 -8.77 -2.54
CA ASN A 160 6.95 -8.82 -2.23
C ASN A 160 7.42 -10.24 -1.92
N LYS A 161 8.68 -10.51 -2.27
CA LYS A 161 9.38 -11.73 -1.85
C LYS A 161 10.73 -11.36 -1.25
N PHE A 162 11.07 -12.00 -0.13
CA PHE A 162 12.43 -11.90 0.41
C PHE A 162 13.34 -12.75 -0.48
N THR A 163 14.28 -12.08 -1.16
CA THR A 163 15.12 -12.63 -2.20
C THR A 163 16.57 -12.64 -1.73
N VAL A 164 17.20 -13.81 -1.79
CA VAL A 164 18.61 -14.01 -1.47
C VAL A 164 19.35 -14.45 -2.72
N ILE A 165 20.46 -13.77 -3.03
CA ILE A 165 21.30 -14.04 -4.19
C ILE A 165 22.72 -14.30 -3.70
N GLY A 166 23.30 -15.41 -4.13
CA GLY A 166 24.67 -15.80 -3.76
C GLY A 166 24.85 -17.31 -3.78
N CYS A 167 26.10 -17.73 -3.65
CA CYS A 167 26.45 -19.13 -3.50
C CYS A 167 26.93 -19.39 -2.07
N ARG A 168 26.43 -20.47 -1.45
CA ARG A 168 26.71 -20.80 -0.04
C ARG A 168 26.33 -19.63 0.86
N MET A 169 25.08 -19.18 0.70
CA MET A 169 24.53 -18.02 1.38
C MET A 169 23.24 -18.39 2.11
N LEU A 170 23.13 -17.96 3.36
CA LEU A 170 21.89 -17.99 4.15
C LEU A 170 21.70 -16.61 4.75
N ALA A 171 20.59 -15.99 4.39
CA ALA A 171 20.15 -14.74 5.01
C ALA A 171 18.80 -14.95 5.67
N TYR A 172 18.62 -14.25 6.78
CA TYR A 172 17.40 -14.19 7.57
C TYR A 172 16.73 -12.84 7.36
N ILE A 173 15.40 -12.89 7.34
CA ILE A 173 14.53 -11.75 7.54
C ILE A 173 13.82 -11.98 8.86
N SER A 174 13.89 -11.00 9.76
CA SER A 174 13.27 -11.11 11.08
C SER A 174 12.65 -9.80 11.50
N ASP A 175 11.71 -9.90 12.43
CA ASP A 175 11.18 -8.76 13.17
C ASP A 175 12.21 -8.25 14.22
N GLU A 176 11.88 -7.18 14.95
CA GLU A 176 12.74 -6.53 15.94
C GLU A 176 13.09 -7.49 17.10
N ASP A 177 12.10 -8.24 17.57
CA ASP A 177 12.21 -9.25 18.63
C ASP A 177 12.70 -10.59 18.06
N ASP A 178 13.99 -10.90 18.20
CA ASP A 178 14.63 -12.15 17.75
C ASP A 178 14.00 -13.44 18.33
N VAL A 179 13.07 -13.31 19.29
CA VAL A 179 12.37 -14.42 19.95
C VAL A 179 10.83 -14.29 19.85
N GLY A 180 10.32 -13.26 19.16
CA GLY A 180 8.95 -12.77 19.37
C GLY A 180 7.88 -13.19 18.37
N ARG A 181 8.03 -12.92 17.06
CA ARG A 181 6.87 -13.03 16.13
C ARG A 181 7.15 -13.51 14.73
N TYR A 182 8.26 -13.15 14.11
CA TYR A 182 8.56 -13.61 12.75
C TYR A 182 10.06 -13.69 12.48
N MET A 183 10.52 -14.86 12.07
CA MET A 183 11.83 -15.08 11.50
C MET A 183 11.68 -16.07 10.35
N SER A 184 12.18 -15.68 9.19
CA SER A 184 12.29 -16.55 8.03
C SER A 184 13.70 -16.47 7.49
N GLY A 185 14.03 -17.38 6.60
CA GLY A 185 15.34 -17.44 5.99
C GLY A 185 15.27 -18.08 4.63
N CYS A 186 16.31 -17.84 3.86
CA CYS A 186 16.37 -18.29 2.49
C CYS A 186 17.83 -18.63 2.18
N VAL A 187 18.03 -19.86 1.74
CA VAL A 187 19.35 -20.45 1.52
C VAL A 187 19.56 -20.66 0.04
N SER A 188 20.75 -20.30 -0.43
CA SER A 188 21.19 -20.64 -1.77
C SER A 188 22.59 -21.26 -1.78
N VAL A 189 22.74 -22.37 -2.48
CA VAL A 189 23.95 -23.19 -2.47
C VAL A 189 24.38 -23.52 -3.90
N CYS A 190 25.68 -23.39 -4.16
CA CYS A 190 26.31 -23.81 -5.40
C CYS A 190 27.39 -24.82 -5.05
N VAL A 191 27.39 -25.97 -5.73
CA VAL A 191 28.33 -27.07 -5.44
C VAL A 191 29.74 -26.60 -5.78
N GLY A 192 30.62 -26.54 -4.78
CA GLY A 192 32.01 -26.10 -4.98
C GLY A 192 32.18 -24.65 -5.44
N GLY A 193 31.15 -23.80 -5.33
CA GLY A 193 31.16 -22.44 -5.89
C GLY A 193 30.76 -22.37 -7.37
N ASN A 194 30.59 -23.51 -8.03
CA ASN A 194 30.30 -23.55 -9.46
C ASN A 194 28.90 -22.98 -9.77
N VAL A 195 28.89 -21.84 -10.44
CA VAL A 195 27.69 -21.10 -10.86
C VAL A 195 27.03 -21.66 -12.12
N SER A 196 27.62 -22.64 -12.82
CA SER A 196 27.11 -23.18 -14.09
C SER A 196 25.73 -23.83 -13.96
N ASN A 197 25.39 -24.30 -12.75
CA ASN A 197 24.10 -24.92 -12.47
C ASN A 197 22.99 -23.89 -12.20
N ALA A 198 23.34 -22.62 -12.03
CA ALA A 198 22.37 -21.54 -11.94
C ALA A 198 21.86 -21.17 -13.33
N MET A 199 20.56 -20.96 -13.45
CA MET A 199 19.91 -20.62 -14.73
C MET A 199 19.19 -19.28 -14.62
N ASN A 200 19.35 -18.43 -15.63
CA ASN A 200 18.63 -17.15 -15.70
C ASN A 200 17.11 -17.38 -15.59
N GLY A 201 16.42 -16.53 -14.82
CA GLY A 201 14.99 -16.63 -14.57
C GLY A 201 14.59 -17.63 -13.48
N PHE A 202 15.48 -18.53 -13.03
CA PHE A 202 15.18 -19.50 -11.98
C PHE A 202 15.72 -19.05 -10.62
N CYS A 203 14.89 -19.13 -9.58
CA CYS A 203 15.26 -18.74 -8.22
C CYS A 203 14.71 -19.74 -7.18
N SER A 204 15.33 -20.91 -7.12
CA SER A 204 14.86 -22.03 -6.30
C SER A 204 16.01 -22.80 -5.64
N GLY A 205 16.92 -22.08 -4.99
CA GLY A 205 17.97 -22.64 -4.13
C GLY A 205 19.38 -22.66 -4.75
N ILE A 206 19.53 -22.48 -6.06
CA ILE A 206 20.84 -22.45 -6.74
C ILE A 206 21.12 -21.04 -7.26
N GLY A 207 22.09 -20.35 -6.67
CA GLY A 207 22.41 -18.94 -6.92
C GLY A 207 21.35 -17.92 -6.45
N CYS A 208 20.08 -18.33 -6.35
CA CYS A 208 18.99 -17.49 -5.90
C CYS A 208 17.96 -18.32 -5.13
N CYS A 209 17.39 -17.74 -4.08
CA CYS A 209 16.25 -18.26 -3.36
C CYS A 209 15.25 -17.12 -3.08
N GLN A 210 13.96 -17.45 -2.99
CA GLN A 210 12.90 -16.56 -2.55
C GLN A 210 12.06 -17.21 -1.45
N THR A 211 11.63 -16.42 -0.47
CA THR A 211 10.65 -16.82 0.54
C THR A 211 9.58 -15.75 0.71
N ALA A 212 8.38 -16.18 1.08
CA ALA A 212 7.25 -15.30 1.36
C ALA A 212 7.38 -14.65 2.74
N ILE A 213 6.69 -13.53 2.93
CA ILE A 213 6.53 -12.86 4.22
C ILE A 213 5.09 -13.04 4.73
N PRO A 214 4.85 -12.95 6.04
CA PRO A 214 3.51 -12.96 6.60
C PRO A 214 2.82 -11.62 6.35
N THR A 215 1.50 -11.62 6.52
CA THR A 215 0.71 -10.40 6.64
C THR A 215 1.02 -9.66 7.95
N ASP A 216 0.62 -8.39 8.01
CA ASP A 216 0.77 -7.48 9.15
C ASP A 216 2.22 -7.19 9.58
N LEU A 217 3.18 -7.46 8.69
CA LEU A 217 4.59 -7.12 8.92
C LEU A 217 4.82 -5.61 8.76
N GLN A 218 5.38 -5.00 9.81
CA GLN A 218 5.61 -3.55 9.94
C GLN A 218 7.07 -3.18 10.03
N TYR A 219 7.86 -4.09 10.60
CA TYR A 219 9.29 -3.97 10.74
C TYR A 219 9.94 -5.21 10.14
N TYR A 220 11.09 -5.03 9.52
CA TYR A 220 12.01 -6.14 9.31
C TYR A 220 13.46 -5.67 9.33
N LYS A 221 14.34 -6.59 9.70
CA LYS A 221 15.80 -6.47 9.54
C LYS A 221 16.34 -7.67 8.75
N VAL A 222 17.45 -7.47 8.07
CA VAL A 222 18.15 -8.52 7.32
C VAL A 222 19.45 -8.88 8.03
N LEU A 223 19.66 -10.17 8.23
CA LEU A 223 20.85 -10.72 8.87
C LEU A 223 21.47 -11.80 7.97
N PHE A 224 22.79 -11.79 7.80
CA PHE A 224 23.50 -12.87 7.13
C PHE A 224 24.04 -13.85 8.16
N ASP A 225 23.91 -15.16 7.91
CA ASP A 225 24.46 -16.16 8.82
C ASP A 225 26.01 -16.16 8.75
N PRO A 226 26.71 -15.81 9.84
CA PRO A 226 28.17 -15.70 9.83
C PRO A 226 28.87 -17.06 9.68
N ARG A 227 28.17 -18.18 9.87
CA ARG A 227 28.71 -19.54 9.71
C ARG A 227 28.85 -19.93 8.24
N MET A 228 28.24 -19.17 7.32
CA MET A 228 28.34 -19.38 5.89
C MET A 228 29.68 -18.83 5.36
N ASN A 229 30.75 -19.62 5.54
CA ASN A 229 32.08 -19.26 5.06
C ASN A 229 32.18 -19.37 3.52
N THR A 230 32.50 -18.27 2.86
CA THR A 230 32.63 -18.12 1.40
C THR A 230 34.08 -17.83 0.94
N THR A 231 35.09 -17.96 1.82
CA THR A 231 36.50 -17.66 1.49
C THR A 231 37.07 -18.60 0.41
N GLY A 232 36.47 -19.77 0.20
CA GLY A 232 36.87 -20.67 -0.89
C GLY A 232 36.35 -20.28 -2.27
N ILE A 233 35.37 -19.37 -2.36
CA ILE A 233 34.63 -19.07 -3.61
C ILE A 233 34.57 -17.58 -3.96
N TYR A 234 35.16 -16.70 -3.15
CA TYR A 234 35.03 -15.24 -3.31
C TYR A 234 35.56 -14.70 -4.66
N ASN A 235 36.51 -15.39 -5.29
CA ASN A 235 37.03 -14.99 -6.61
C ASN A 235 35.98 -15.16 -7.71
N GLU A 236 35.09 -16.14 -7.57
CA GLU A 236 33.99 -16.41 -8.51
C GLU A 236 32.72 -15.67 -8.10
N THR A 237 32.42 -15.63 -6.79
CA THR A 237 31.23 -14.96 -6.24
C THR A 237 31.62 -13.93 -5.17
N PRO A 238 31.98 -12.69 -5.56
CA PRO A 238 32.58 -11.70 -4.64
C PRO A 238 31.58 -11.05 -3.69
N CYS A 239 30.29 -11.10 -4.03
CA CYS A 239 29.21 -10.49 -3.28
C CYS A 239 28.00 -11.41 -3.23
N SER A 240 27.29 -11.35 -2.12
CA SER A 240 25.95 -11.90 -1.96
C SER A 240 25.00 -10.81 -1.49
N TYR A 241 23.73 -10.97 -1.78
CA TYR A 241 22.69 -9.97 -1.56
C TYR A 241 21.48 -10.60 -0.89
N ALA A 242 20.79 -9.80 -0.08
CA ALA A 242 19.52 -10.16 0.52
C ALA A 242 18.63 -8.91 0.54
N VAL A 243 17.40 -9.03 0.07
CA VAL A 243 16.49 -7.89 -0.05
C VAL A 243 15.03 -8.33 -0.11
N LEU A 244 14.15 -7.55 0.51
CA LEU A 244 12.70 -7.66 0.30
C LEU A 244 12.33 -6.75 -0.88
N MET A 245 11.73 -7.29 -1.93
CA MET A 245 11.41 -6.51 -3.13
C MET A 245 10.16 -7.02 -3.85
N ASP A 246 9.61 -6.15 -4.70
CA ASP A 246 8.51 -6.47 -5.62
C ASP A 246 8.91 -7.63 -6.54
N SER A 247 8.20 -8.74 -6.42
CA SER A 247 8.49 -9.95 -7.18
C SER A 247 8.28 -9.78 -8.69
N SER A 248 7.40 -8.86 -9.11
CA SER A 248 7.17 -8.55 -10.53
C SER A 248 8.33 -7.76 -11.16
N SER A 249 9.12 -7.08 -10.32
CA SER A 249 10.29 -6.30 -10.73
C SER A 249 11.59 -7.13 -10.72
N PHE A 250 11.55 -8.40 -10.29
CA PHE A 250 12.72 -9.25 -10.17
C PHE A 250 12.76 -10.34 -11.25
N THR A 251 13.91 -10.44 -11.92
CA THR A 251 14.26 -11.61 -12.74
C THR A 251 15.70 -11.96 -12.46
N PHE A 252 15.95 -13.18 -12.01
CA PHE A 252 17.30 -13.62 -11.66
C PHE A 252 18.20 -13.68 -12.89
N SER A 253 19.42 -13.17 -12.76
CA SER A 253 20.49 -13.33 -13.73
C SER A 253 21.71 -13.94 -13.06
N THR A 254 22.35 -14.90 -13.74
CA THR A 254 23.61 -15.51 -13.29
C THR A 254 24.73 -14.47 -13.13
N SER A 255 24.66 -13.35 -13.87
CA SER A 255 25.59 -12.22 -13.71
C SER A 255 25.58 -11.59 -12.31
N TYR A 256 24.48 -11.76 -11.55
CA TYR A 256 24.36 -11.26 -10.18
C TYR A 256 25.25 -12.03 -9.19
N LEU A 257 25.70 -13.24 -9.55
CA LEU A 257 26.60 -14.04 -8.73
C LEU A 257 28.06 -13.60 -8.90
N THR A 258 28.45 -13.28 -10.14
CA THR A 258 29.87 -13.06 -10.50
C THR A 258 30.26 -11.59 -10.57
N SER A 259 29.30 -10.68 -10.43
CA SER A 259 29.52 -9.24 -10.55
C SER A 259 28.65 -8.43 -9.59
N THR A 260 28.93 -7.13 -9.49
CA THR A 260 28.07 -6.19 -8.73
C THR A 260 26.86 -5.72 -9.51
N ALA A 261 26.50 -6.38 -10.61
CA ALA A 261 25.40 -6.00 -11.49
C ALA A 261 24.10 -5.80 -10.72
N PHE A 262 23.72 -6.72 -9.81
CA PHE A 262 22.48 -6.58 -9.04
C PHE A 262 22.40 -5.25 -8.25
N ASN A 263 23.50 -4.85 -7.63
CA ASN A 263 23.61 -3.59 -6.89
C ASN A 263 23.52 -2.36 -7.81
N ASN A 264 23.88 -2.51 -9.09
CA ASN A 264 23.92 -1.43 -10.08
C ASN A 264 22.68 -1.40 -10.99
N SER A 265 21.91 -2.49 -11.09
CA SER A 265 20.83 -2.67 -12.09
C SER A 265 19.64 -1.74 -11.92
N TYR A 266 19.29 -1.36 -10.68
CA TYR A 266 18.01 -0.71 -10.36
C TYR A 266 18.12 0.80 -10.06
N GLY A 267 19.32 1.39 -10.17
CA GLY A 267 19.56 2.76 -9.76
C GLY A 267 19.41 3.80 -10.86
N ARG A 268 18.21 4.41 -11.01
CA ARG A 268 18.06 5.64 -11.82
C ARG A 268 18.68 6.88 -11.16
N ARG A 269 18.81 6.89 -9.83
CA ARG A 269 19.40 7.99 -9.03
C ARG A 269 20.32 7.54 -7.88
N ARG A 270 20.15 6.32 -7.35
CA ARG A 270 20.97 5.75 -6.28
C ARG A 270 21.25 4.27 -6.52
N ARG A 271 22.52 3.87 -6.42
CA ARG A 271 22.96 2.47 -6.48
C ARG A 271 22.46 1.72 -5.24
N GLY A 272 22.13 0.43 -5.38
CA GLY A 272 21.81 -0.46 -4.26
C GLY A 272 20.39 -0.34 -3.70
N GLN A 273 19.43 0.04 -4.53
CA GLN A 273 18.02 0.07 -4.15
C GLN A 273 17.15 -0.63 -5.18
N VAL A 274 16.02 -1.19 -4.75
CA VAL A 274 15.05 -1.93 -5.57
C VAL A 274 13.61 -1.52 -5.23
N PRO A 275 12.65 -1.68 -6.18
CA PRO A 275 11.25 -1.43 -5.88
C PRO A 275 10.69 -2.37 -4.80
N LEU A 276 9.90 -1.82 -3.90
CA LEU A 276 9.17 -2.53 -2.84
C LEU A 276 7.72 -2.01 -2.81
N VAL A 277 6.76 -2.90 -2.61
CA VAL A 277 5.34 -2.54 -2.50
C VAL A 277 4.89 -2.50 -1.04
N LEU A 278 4.23 -1.43 -0.64
CA LEU A 278 3.59 -1.27 0.65
C LEU A 278 2.08 -1.31 0.47
N ASP A 279 1.38 -2.05 1.31
CA ASP A 279 -0.06 -1.92 1.47
C ASP A 279 -0.33 -0.87 2.55
N TRP A 280 -1.33 -0.02 2.37
CA TRP A 280 -1.71 0.99 3.36
C TRP A 280 -3.19 0.93 3.66
N ALA A 281 -3.54 1.31 4.88
CA ALA A 281 -4.92 1.42 5.34
C ALA A 281 -5.04 2.55 6.37
N ILE A 282 -6.26 3.01 6.59
CA ILE A 282 -6.62 3.78 7.78
C ILE A 282 -6.78 2.79 8.94
N ARG A 283 -6.11 3.08 10.05
CA ARG A 283 -5.90 2.15 11.17
C ARG A 283 -6.37 2.71 12.51
N ASP A 284 -7.33 3.65 12.48
CA ASP A 284 -8.03 4.14 13.67
C ASP A 284 -9.16 3.20 14.13
N ALA A 285 -9.55 2.24 13.27
CA ALA A 285 -10.44 1.13 13.57
C ALA A 285 -9.92 -0.16 12.90
N SER A 286 -10.29 -1.32 13.44
CA SER A 286 -9.83 -2.62 12.93
C SER A 286 -10.56 -3.08 11.65
N SER A 287 -11.76 -2.55 11.41
CA SER A 287 -12.63 -2.92 10.29
C SER A 287 -13.58 -1.78 9.92
N CYS A 288 -14.22 -1.89 8.76
CA CYS A 288 -15.29 -1.01 8.32
C CYS A 288 -16.50 -1.00 9.23
N GLU A 289 -16.83 -2.14 9.84
CA GLU A 289 -17.96 -2.23 10.78
C GLU A 289 -17.68 -1.40 12.03
N GLU A 290 -16.46 -1.47 12.55
CA GLU A 290 -16.01 -0.66 13.69
C GLU A 290 -15.88 0.81 13.32
N ALA A 291 -15.27 1.13 12.17
CA ALA A 291 -15.07 2.51 11.72
C ALA A 291 -16.39 3.29 11.60
N LYS A 292 -17.46 2.63 11.11
CA LYS A 292 -18.80 3.24 10.98
C LYS A 292 -19.47 3.56 12.31
N LYS A 293 -18.99 3.00 13.43
CA LYS A 293 -19.50 3.31 14.78
C LYS A 293 -18.98 4.67 15.28
N HIS A 294 -17.90 5.19 14.70
CA HIS A 294 -17.22 6.43 15.07
C HIS A 294 -17.29 7.45 13.93
N ILE A 295 -18.43 8.15 13.82
CA ILE A 295 -18.72 9.07 12.70
C ILE A 295 -17.70 10.23 12.63
N ASP A 296 -17.16 10.64 13.78
CA ASP A 296 -16.21 11.73 13.92
C ASP A 296 -14.81 11.42 13.36
N SER A 297 -14.40 10.14 13.38
CA SER A 297 -13.15 9.67 12.77
C SER A 297 -13.35 8.91 11.47
N TYR A 298 -14.59 8.73 11.02
CA TYR A 298 -14.85 7.94 9.82
C TYR A 298 -14.35 8.64 8.55
N ALA A 299 -13.40 8.01 7.86
CA ALA A 299 -12.67 8.66 6.77
C ALA A 299 -13.36 8.64 5.41
N CYS A 300 -14.32 7.73 5.16
CA CYS A 300 -15.01 7.63 3.87
C CYS A 300 -16.13 8.66 3.79
N VAL A 301 -15.75 9.94 3.71
CA VAL A 301 -16.66 11.07 3.84
C VAL A 301 -17.36 11.45 2.53
N SER A 302 -16.88 10.96 1.39
CA SER A 302 -17.49 11.25 0.09
C SER A 302 -18.87 10.60 -0.05
N ASN A 303 -19.81 11.33 -0.64
CA ASN A 303 -21.00 10.71 -1.24
C ASN A 303 -20.58 9.67 -2.28
N ASN A 304 -21.32 8.57 -2.39
CA ASN A 304 -20.98 7.47 -3.30
C ASN A 304 -19.57 6.88 -3.07
N SER A 305 -19.12 6.83 -1.82
CA SER A 305 -17.97 6.03 -1.41
C SER A 305 -18.40 4.79 -0.64
N ILE A 306 -17.54 3.78 -0.66
CA ILE A 306 -17.68 2.53 0.07
C ILE A 306 -16.44 2.29 0.92
N CYS A 307 -16.63 1.64 2.07
CA CYS A 307 -15.55 1.18 2.92
C CYS A 307 -15.21 -0.27 2.60
N LEU A 308 -13.93 -0.56 2.53
CA LEU A 308 -13.37 -1.90 2.30
C LEU A 308 -12.35 -2.23 3.40
N ASP A 309 -12.46 -3.44 3.96
CA ASP A 309 -11.51 -3.93 4.96
C ASP A 309 -10.13 -4.18 4.34
N SER A 310 -9.08 -3.87 5.10
CA SER A 310 -7.71 -4.19 4.74
C SER A 310 -7.50 -5.71 4.71
N ARG A 311 -6.80 -6.20 3.68
CA ARG A 311 -6.38 -7.61 3.59
C ARG A 311 -5.06 -7.88 4.31
N ASN A 312 -4.28 -6.84 4.62
CA ASN A 312 -2.95 -6.93 5.20
C ASN A 312 -2.91 -6.23 6.57
N GLY A 313 -3.34 -6.97 7.60
CA GLY A 313 -3.53 -6.48 8.96
C GLY A 313 -4.79 -5.61 9.15
N PRO A 314 -5.12 -5.25 10.41
CA PRO A 314 -6.34 -4.50 10.76
C PRO A 314 -6.40 -3.11 10.12
N GLY A 315 -7.59 -2.67 9.73
CA GLY A 315 -7.79 -1.36 9.12
C GLY A 315 -8.76 -1.41 7.95
N TYR A 316 -9.01 -0.25 7.35
CA TYR A 316 -9.88 -0.11 6.19
C TYR A 316 -9.36 0.96 5.23
N PHE A 317 -9.89 0.97 4.02
CA PHE A 317 -9.69 2.05 3.07
C PHE A 317 -11.02 2.35 2.36
N CYS A 318 -11.09 3.54 1.78
CA CYS A 318 -12.27 4.02 1.08
C CYS A 318 -12.05 3.88 -0.43
N ASN A 319 -13.10 3.50 -1.14
CA ASN A 319 -13.13 3.49 -2.60
C ASN A 319 -14.40 4.19 -3.09
N CYS A 320 -14.38 4.74 -4.30
CA CYS A 320 -15.61 5.20 -4.91
C CYS A 320 -16.49 3.99 -5.26
N SER A 321 -17.80 4.16 -5.11
CA SER A 321 -18.81 3.20 -5.56
C SER A 321 -18.64 2.92 -7.06
N LYS A 322 -19.14 1.76 -7.50
CA LYS A 322 -19.16 1.43 -8.93
C LYS A 322 -19.88 2.53 -9.74
N GLY A 323 -19.28 2.96 -10.84
CA GLY A 323 -19.78 4.08 -11.67
C GLY A 323 -19.29 5.46 -11.20
N TYR A 324 -18.45 5.53 -10.16
CA TYR A 324 -17.89 6.78 -9.64
C TYR A 324 -16.36 6.74 -9.63
N ARG A 325 -15.74 7.91 -9.79
CA ARG A 325 -14.29 8.12 -9.73
C ARG A 325 -13.95 9.35 -8.89
N GLY A 326 -12.70 9.48 -8.48
CA GLY A 326 -12.22 10.64 -7.73
C GLY A 326 -11.65 10.24 -6.38
N ASN A 327 -11.87 11.08 -5.37
CA ASN A 327 -11.28 10.87 -4.05
C ASN A 327 -12.36 10.53 -3.00
N PRO A 328 -12.43 9.29 -2.49
CA PRO A 328 -13.46 8.89 -1.53
C PRO A 328 -13.29 9.51 -0.13
N TYR A 329 -12.16 10.17 0.12
CA TYR A 329 -11.83 10.84 1.38
C TYR A 329 -12.17 12.34 1.36
N LEU A 330 -12.76 12.86 0.28
CA LEU A 330 -13.15 14.26 0.11
C LEU A 330 -14.64 14.39 -0.15
N GLN A 331 -15.22 15.54 0.18
CA GLN A 331 -16.64 15.82 -0.06
C GLN A 331 -16.86 16.66 -1.32
N GLY A 332 -18.11 16.67 -1.80
CA GLY A 332 -18.52 17.55 -2.89
C GLY A 332 -17.84 17.21 -4.22
N LEU A 333 -17.41 18.24 -4.95
CA LEU A 333 -16.85 18.11 -6.30
C LEU A 333 -15.44 17.49 -6.31
N ASP A 334 -14.72 17.57 -5.20
CA ASP A 334 -13.40 16.97 -5.04
C ASP A 334 -13.47 15.49 -4.58
N GLY A 335 -14.68 15.02 -4.28
CA GLY A 335 -14.98 13.66 -3.81
C GLY A 335 -15.07 12.62 -4.93
N CYS A 336 -15.96 11.65 -4.74
CA CYS A 336 -16.40 10.70 -5.76
C CYS A 336 -17.47 11.34 -6.64
N ILE A 337 -17.11 11.54 -7.90
CA ILE A 337 -17.96 12.08 -8.96
C ILE A 337 -18.39 10.98 -9.92
N ASP A 338 -19.57 11.15 -10.48
CA ASP A 338 -20.15 10.25 -11.47
C ASP A 338 -19.24 10.15 -12.71
N ILE A 339 -19.01 8.93 -13.19
CA ILE A 339 -18.31 8.69 -14.45
C ILE A 339 -19.33 8.92 -15.56
N ASN A 340 -19.04 9.81 -16.50
CA ASN A 340 -19.85 9.91 -17.70
C ASN A 340 -19.34 8.90 -18.73
N GLU A 341 -19.90 7.69 -18.70
CA GLU A 341 -19.49 6.61 -19.60
C GLU A 341 -19.72 6.95 -21.07
N CYS A 342 -20.69 7.83 -21.38
CA CYS A 342 -20.95 8.28 -22.76
C CYS A 342 -19.79 9.11 -23.36
N ASN A 343 -18.86 9.58 -22.54
CA ASN A 343 -17.65 10.27 -23.02
C ASN A 343 -16.44 9.31 -23.14
N GLU A 344 -16.61 8.02 -22.84
CA GLU A 344 -15.54 7.02 -22.77
C GLU A 344 -15.88 5.77 -23.61
N GLU A 345 -16.11 5.97 -24.91
CA GLU A 345 -16.55 4.90 -25.85
C GLU A 345 -15.64 3.66 -25.85
N SER A 346 -14.34 3.82 -25.58
CA SER A 346 -13.38 2.70 -25.54
C SER A 346 -13.62 1.75 -24.37
N ASN A 347 -14.05 2.29 -23.22
CA ASN A 347 -14.31 1.53 -22.00
C ASN A 347 -15.78 1.12 -21.90
N TYR A 348 -16.67 1.92 -22.51
CA TYR A 348 -18.11 1.78 -22.42
C TYR A 348 -18.75 1.91 -23.81
N PRO A 349 -18.63 0.88 -24.65
CA PRO A 349 -19.12 0.94 -26.02
C PRO A 349 -20.64 1.10 -26.07
N CYS A 350 -21.09 2.10 -26.83
CA CYS A 350 -22.49 2.35 -27.15
C CYS A 350 -22.64 2.75 -28.62
N TYR A 351 -23.34 1.91 -29.40
CA TYR A 351 -23.56 2.09 -30.84
C TYR A 351 -24.94 2.70 -31.14
N GLY A 352 -25.56 3.32 -30.14
CA GLY A 352 -26.88 3.93 -30.20
C GLY A 352 -26.88 5.33 -29.59
N VAL A 353 -28.02 5.71 -29.01
CA VAL A 353 -28.13 6.92 -28.19
C VAL A 353 -27.66 6.58 -26.78
N CYS A 354 -26.54 7.18 -26.38
CA CYS A 354 -26.03 7.08 -25.02
C CYS A 354 -26.62 8.18 -24.14
N LYS A 355 -27.11 7.82 -22.96
CA LYS A 355 -27.59 8.74 -21.93
C LYS A 355 -26.93 8.41 -20.60
N ASN A 356 -26.12 9.33 -20.09
CA ASN A 356 -25.49 9.20 -18.79
C ASN A 356 -26.54 9.21 -17.65
N THR A 357 -26.29 8.45 -16.59
CA THR A 357 -27.12 8.37 -15.38
C THR A 357 -26.23 8.31 -14.13
N PRO A 358 -26.70 8.71 -12.94
CA PRO A 358 -25.88 8.58 -11.73
C PRO A 358 -25.51 7.10 -11.45
N GLY A 359 -24.22 6.79 -11.49
CA GLY A 359 -23.64 5.46 -11.27
C GLY A 359 -23.63 4.54 -12.50
N GLY A 360 -23.92 5.05 -13.70
CA GLY A 360 -23.89 4.25 -14.93
C GLY A 360 -24.47 4.97 -16.15
N PHE A 361 -24.78 4.22 -17.21
CA PHE A 361 -25.35 4.80 -18.42
C PHE A 361 -26.43 3.92 -19.02
N ASN A 362 -27.30 4.54 -19.81
CA ASN A 362 -28.27 3.85 -20.64
C ASN A 362 -27.85 3.99 -22.10
N CYS A 363 -27.71 2.85 -22.77
CA CYS A 363 -27.43 2.78 -24.20
C CYS A 363 -28.62 2.13 -24.90
N SER A 364 -29.33 2.90 -25.73
CA SER A 364 -30.48 2.42 -26.49
C SER A 364 -30.31 2.64 -27.98
N CYS A 365 -30.95 1.82 -28.81
CA CYS A 365 -30.90 2.03 -30.25
C CYS A 365 -31.55 3.37 -30.65
N HIS A 366 -31.10 3.93 -31.77
CA HIS A 366 -31.72 5.12 -32.35
C HIS A 366 -33.22 4.87 -32.64
N PRO A 367 -34.07 5.91 -32.63
CA PRO A 367 -35.49 5.76 -32.94
C PRO A 367 -35.71 4.98 -34.26
N GLY A 368 -36.57 3.95 -34.21
CA GLY A 368 -36.83 3.07 -35.35
C GLY A 368 -35.88 1.87 -35.48
N PHE A 369 -34.98 1.66 -34.51
CA PHE A 369 -34.12 0.48 -34.41
C PHE A 369 -34.36 -0.25 -33.07
N GLN A 370 -34.23 -1.57 -33.07
CA GLN A 370 -34.31 -2.42 -31.88
C GLN A 370 -33.11 -3.38 -31.82
N GLY A 371 -32.79 -3.84 -30.61
CA GLY A 371 -31.70 -4.77 -30.35
C GLY A 371 -30.75 -4.29 -29.25
N ILE A 372 -29.54 -4.83 -29.23
CA ILE A 372 -28.56 -4.59 -28.16
C ILE A 372 -27.59 -3.49 -28.60
N ALA A 373 -27.82 -2.27 -28.12
CA ALA A 373 -27.04 -1.10 -28.53
C ALA A 373 -25.58 -1.09 -28.04
N THR A 374 -25.19 -1.98 -27.14
CA THR A 374 -23.79 -2.11 -26.66
C THR A 374 -22.92 -3.00 -27.56
N ILE A 375 -23.52 -3.64 -28.57
CA ILE A 375 -22.82 -4.51 -29.52
C ILE A 375 -22.78 -3.83 -30.89
N GLN A 376 -21.62 -3.87 -31.55
CA GLN A 376 -21.48 -3.32 -32.90
C GLN A 376 -22.41 -4.05 -33.86
N GLY A 377 -23.29 -3.30 -34.54
CA GLY A 377 -24.33 -3.89 -35.40
C GLY A 377 -25.49 -4.55 -34.63
N GLY A 378 -25.55 -4.40 -33.31
CA GLY A 378 -26.62 -4.96 -32.48
C GLY A 378 -27.96 -4.24 -32.59
N CYS A 379 -28.00 -3.04 -33.17
CA CYS A 379 -29.22 -2.30 -33.49
C CYS A 379 -29.68 -2.59 -34.92
N GLN A 380 -30.87 -3.17 -35.07
CA GLN A 380 -31.49 -3.50 -36.35
C GLN A 380 -32.73 -2.66 -36.58
N LYS A 381 -32.97 -2.24 -37.83
CA LYS A 381 -34.13 -1.42 -38.20
C LYS A 381 -35.42 -2.21 -37.97
N GLU A 382 -36.38 -1.61 -37.28
CA GLU A 382 -37.73 -2.17 -37.18
C GLU A 382 -38.34 -2.33 -38.58
N PRO A 383 -38.96 -3.48 -38.91
CA PRO A 383 -39.71 -3.61 -40.14
C PRO A 383 -40.90 -2.63 -40.10
N VAL A 384 -40.89 -1.68 -41.04
CA VAL A 384 -41.97 -0.71 -41.24
C VAL A 384 -43.23 -1.48 -41.66
N GLY A 385 -44.15 -1.76 -40.72
CA GLY A 385 -45.44 -2.38 -41.06
C GLY A 385 -46.15 -3.19 -39.97
N THR A 386 -45.51 -3.59 -38.86
CA THR A 386 -46.18 -4.36 -37.80
C THR A 386 -46.70 -3.46 -36.68
N LEU A 387 -47.85 -2.83 -36.91
CA LEU A 387 -48.71 -2.35 -35.82
C LEU A 387 -48.91 -3.49 -34.81
N THR A 388 -48.50 -3.28 -33.55
CA THR A 388 -48.87 -4.19 -32.46
C THR A 388 -50.39 -4.32 -32.40
N LEU A 389 -50.90 -5.52 -32.11
CA LEU A 389 -52.33 -5.84 -32.15
C LEU A 389 -53.20 -4.83 -31.37
N ARG A 390 -52.64 -4.17 -30.34
CA ARG A 390 -53.31 -3.15 -29.52
C ARG A 390 -53.64 -1.85 -30.27
N ALA A 391 -52.88 -1.49 -31.30
CA ALA A 391 -53.14 -0.29 -32.11
C ALA A 391 -54.17 -0.52 -33.22
N LYS A 392 -54.41 -1.79 -33.61
CA LYS A 392 -55.43 -2.13 -34.63
C LYS A 392 -56.88 -2.01 -34.12
N LEU A 393 -57.11 -1.99 -32.80
CA LEU A 393 -58.47 -1.92 -32.25
C LEU A 393 -59.07 -0.50 -32.26
N ALA A 394 -58.27 0.56 -32.44
CA ALA A 394 -58.72 1.95 -32.31
C ALA A 394 -59.17 2.59 -33.64
N ILE A 395 -59.00 1.92 -34.79
CA ILE A 395 -59.28 2.50 -36.13
C ILE A 395 -60.48 1.80 -36.81
N GLY A 396 -61.23 0.98 -36.07
CA GLY A 396 -62.30 0.13 -36.61
C GLY A 396 -63.66 0.35 -35.97
N LYS A 397 -64.03 1.58 -35.60
CA LYS A 397 -65.39 1.89 -35.17
C LYS A 397 -65.70 3.36 -35.42
N ASP A 398 -65.86 3.72 -36.67
CA ASP A 398 -66.66 4.85 -37.14
C ASP A 398 -66.65 4.82 -38.67
N ILE A 399 -67.73 4.34 -39.28
CA ILE A 399 -68.34 4.80 -40.54
C ILE A 399 -69.69 4.06 -40.65
N PHE A 400 -70.74 4.88 -40.74
CA PHE A 400 -72.20 4.70 -40.87
C PHE A 400 -72.77 3.34 -41.29
#